data_AF-A0A0M4DZR7-F1
#
_entry.id   AF-A0A0M4DZR7-F1
#
_cell.length_a   1.000
_cell.length_b   1.000
_cell.length_c   1.000
_cell.angle_alpha   90.00
_cell.angle_beta   90.00
_cell.angle_gamma   90.00
#
_symmetry.space_group_name_H-M   'P 1'
#
loop_
_entity.id
_entity.type
_entity.pdbx_description
1 polymer ?
#
loop_
_entity_poly.entity_id
_entity_poly.type
_entity_poly.pdbx_seq_one_letter_code
_entity_poly.pdbx_strand_id
1 'polypeptide(L)'
;MTTRPWLTVLAYVLVIVGSTMFFMNAEALLNGDAVECDGSPMRPGQWCASFSGGESFSYDEEKENEAWGELVGYAGVGLGALGIALFTSLWITTRRRNR
;
A
#
# COMPACT_ATOMS: atom_id res chain seq x y z
N MET A 1 -25.95 10.31 -21.90
CA MET A 1 -26.06 9.23 -20.90
C MET A 1 -25.67 7.92 -21.59
N THR A 2 -24.40 7.53 -21.59
CA THR A 2 -23.84 6.57 -20.63
C THR A 2 -22.36 6.88 -20.38
N THR A 3 -22.09 7.77 -19.44
CA THR A 3 -20.84 7.73 -18.67
C THR A 3 -20.88 6.41 -17.92
N ARG A 4 -20.07 5.43 -18.35
CA ARG A 4 -20.02 4.08 -17.78
C ARG A 4 -19.85 4.18 -16.25
N PRO A 5 -20.92 4.06 -15.45
CA PRO A 5 -20.86 4.40 -14.03
C PRO A 5 -19.96 3.42 -13.27
N TRP A 6 -19.84 2.20 -13.79
CA TRP A 6 -18.94 1.17 -13.29
C TRP A 6 -17.47 1.56 -13.36
N LEU A 7 -17.03 2.32 -14.38
CA LEU A 7 -15.63 2.78 -14.49
C LEU A 7 -15.30 3.84 -13.44
N THR A 8 -16.26 4.71 -13.14
CA THR A 8 -16.12 5.70 -12.07
C THR A 8 -16.03 5.00 -10.71
N VAL A 9 -16.91 4.03 -10.46
CA VAL A 9 -16.87 3.21 -9.23
C VAL A 9 -15.54 2.47 -9.12
N LEU A 10 -15.06 1.84 -10.21
CA LEU A 10 -13.78 1.15 -10.23
C LEU A 10 -12.62 2.10 -9.92
N ALA A 11 -12.61 3.30 -10.50
CA ALA A 11 -11.57 4.29 -10.23
C ALA A 11 -11.54 4.68 -8.74
N TYR A 12 -12.70 4.92 -8.12
CA TYR A 12 -12.78 5.19 -6.68
C TYR A 12 -12.29 4.02 -5.83
N VAL A 13 -12.70 2.78 -6.17
CA VAL A 13 -12.25 1.59 -5.45
C VAL A 13 -10.73 1.45 -5.53
N LEU A 14 -10.14 1.63 -6.71
CA LEU A 14 -8.69 1.56 -6.89
C LEU A 14 -7.94 2.62 -6.09
N VAL A 15 -8.44 3.87 -6.08
CA VAL A 15 -7.83 4.94 -5.27
C VAL A 15 -7.92 4.63 -3.79
N ILE A 16 -9.09 4.21 -3.30
CA ILE A 16 -9.29 3.90 -1.88
C ILE A 16 -8.40 2.73 -1.48
N VAL A 17 -8.53 1.58 -2.15
CA VAL A 17 -7.75 0.36 -1.84
C VAL A 17 -6.25 0.63 -1.94
N GLY A 18 -5.79 1.30 -2.98
CA GLY A 18 -4.39 1.65 -3.14
C GLY A 18 -3.88 2.56 -2.02
N SER A 19 -4.67 3.57 -1.64
CA SER A 19 -4.33 4.45 -0.52
C SER A 19 -4.29 3.69 0.81
N THR A 20 -5.28 2.84 1.10
CA THR A 20 -5.31 2.08 2.36
C THR A 20 -4.13 1.12 2.45
N MET A 21 -3.78 0.43 1.35
CA MET A 21 -2.59 -0.44 1.30
C MET A 21 -1.31 0.34 1.53
N PHE A 22 -1.18 1.53 0.92
CA PHE A 22 -0.03 2.41 1.13
C PHE A 22 0.08 2.87 2.58
N PHE A 23 -0.98 3.39 3.19
CA PHE A 23 -0.92 3.90 4.57
C PHE A 23 -0.69 2.81 5.62
N MET A 24 -1.26 1.62 5.45
CA MET A 24 -1.03 0.51 6.38
C MET A 24 0.38 -0.08 6.30
N ASN A 25 1.08 0.10 5.16
CA ASN A 25 2.42 -0.44 4.94
C ASN A 25 3.45 0.68 4.68
N ALA A 26 3.11 1.92 5.07
CA ALA A 26 3.97 3.08 4.84
C ALA A 26 5.27 2.95 5.63
N GLU A 27 5.21 2.35 6.82
CA GLU A 27 6.36 2.09 7.68
C GLU A 27 7.34 1.13 7.00
N ALA A 28 6.86 0.01 6.43
CA ALA A 28 7.69 -0.91 5.65
C ALA A 28 8.33 -0.27 4.40
N LEU A 29 7.61 0.65 3.73
CA LEU A 29 8.14 1.37 2.56
C LEU A 29 9.17 2.46 2.92
N LEU A 30 9.05 3.08 4.09
CA LEU A 30 9.87 4.23 4.50
C LEU A 30 11.05 3.84 5.39
N ASN A 31 10.97 2.72 6.12
CA ASN A 31 12.06 2.20 6.97
C ASN A 31 13.20 1.56 6.16
N GLY A 32 12.95 1.09 4.93
CA GLY A 32 13.97 0.44 4.11
C GLY A 32 14.38 -0.94 4.66
N ASP A 33 15.61 -1.40 4.40
CA ASP A 33 16.13 -2.74 4.79
C ASP A 33 16.42 -2.88 6.30
N ALA A 34 15.86 -1.99 7.12
CA ALA A 34 16.06 -1.95 8.56
C ALA A 34 14.88 -2.62 9.27
N VAL A 35 15.13 -3.83 9.78
CA VAL A 35 14.15 -4.61 10.53
C VAL A 35 13.92 -3.98 11.90
N GLU A 36 12.69 -3.56 12.19
CA GLU A 36 12.33 -2.93 13.47
C GLU A 36 11.46 -3.84 14.35
N CYS A 37 11.79 -3.90 15.63
CA CYS A 37 11.03 -4.57 16.68
C CYS A 37 10.55 -3.52 17.68
N ASP A 38 9.24 -3.26 17.73
CA ASP A 38 8.61 -2.28 18.64
C ASP A 38 9.29 -0.88 18.58
N GLY A 39 9.61 -0.42 17.37
CA GLY A 39 10.28 0.86 17.13
C GLY A 39 11.78 0.90 17.44
N SER A 40 12.42 -0.25 17.69
CA SER A 40 13.87 -0.38 17.83
C SER A 40 14.48 -1.23 16.72
N PRO A 41 15.58 -0.80 16.08
CA PRO A 41 16.21 -1.56 15.01
C PRO A 41 16.85 -2.85 15.54
N MET A 42 16.58 -3.97 14.87
CA MET A 42 17.17 -5.28 15.15
C MET A 42 18.48 -5.50 14.39
N ARG A 43 19.36 -6.33 14.95
CA ARG A 43 20.53 -6.88 14.27
C ARG A 43 20.25 -8.30 13.77
N PRO A 44 20.92 -8.74 12.68
CA PRO A 44 20.82 -10.10 12.20
C PRO A 44 21.06 -11.13 13.31
N GLY A 45 20.16 -12.10 13.45
CA GLY A 45 20.21 -13.15 14.48
C GLY A 45 19.64 -12.77 15.85
N GLN A 46 19.09 -11.56 16.02
CA GLN A 46 18.31 -11.22 17.21
C GLN A 46 16.87 -11.75 17.11
N TRP A 47 16.26 -11.94 18.27
CA TRP A 47 14.85 -12.34 18.40
C TRP A 47 14.05 -11.16 18.92
N CYS A 48 12.89 -10.91 18.31
CA CYS A 48 11.94 -9.90 18.74
C CYS A 48 10.87 -10.58 19.59
N ALA A 49 10.57 -10.01 20.74
CA ALA A 49 9.36 -10.35 21.49
C ALA A 49 8.39 -9.18 21.32
N SER A 50 7.34 -9.38 20.54
CA SER A 50 6.29 -8.37 20.38
C SER A 50 5.63 -8.12 21.74
N PHE A 51 5.76 -6.90 22.26
CA PHE A 51 5.10 -6.47 23.49
C PHE A 51 3.57 -6.47 23.37
N SER A 52 3.02 -6.48 22.16
CA SER A 52 1.59 -6.36 21.87
C SER A 52 0.87 -7.69 21.61
N GLY A 53 1.58 -8.84 21.52
CA GLY A 53 0.95 -10.05 21.00
C GLY A 53 1.57 -11.41 21.32
N GLY A 54 2.56 -11.52 22.21
CA GLY A 54 3.00 -12.81 22.77
C GLY A 54 3.73 -13.79 21.83
N GLU A 55 3.84 -13.47 20.55
CA GLU A 55 4.64 -14.23 19.58
C GLU A 55 6.05 -13.65 19.49
N SER A 56 7.04 -14.55 19.58
CA SER A 56 8.45 -14.23 19.42
C SER A 56 8.87 -14.54 17.99
N PHE A 57 9.19 -13.52 17.20
CA PHE A 57 9.64 -13.69 15.83
C PHE A 57 11.15 -13.52 15.74
N SER A 58 11.78 -14.33 14.91
CA SER A 58 13.20 -14.17 14.57
C SER A 58 13.41 -12.99 13.63
N TYR A 59 14.62 -12.43 13.60
CA TYR A 59 15.00 -11.41 12.63
C TYR A 59 14.64 -11.77 11.18
N ASP A 60 14.80 -13.04 10.80
CA ASP A 60 14.50 -13.49 9.43
C ASP A 60 12.99 -13.54 9.16
N GLU A 61 12.17 -13.87 10.17
CA GLU A 61 10.71 -13.83 10.08
C GLU A 61 10.19 -12.39 9.99
N GLU A 62 10.72 -11.48 10.81
CA GLU A 62 10.37 -10.05 10.73
C GLU A 62 10.84 -9.44 9.40
N LYS A 63 12.03 -9.81 8.92
CA LYS A 63 12.54 -9.39 7.61
C LYS A 63 11.66 -9.88 6.46
N GLU A 64 11.19 -11.12 6.52
CA GLU A 64 10.26 -11.64 5.52
C GLU A 64 8.94 -10.86 5.56
N ASN A 65 8.40 -10.59 6.75
CA ASN A 65 7.17 -9.84 6.93
C ASN A 65 7.27 -8.39 6.41
N GLU A 66 8.39 -7.71 6.68
CA GLU A 66 8.65 -6.37 6.15
C GLU A 66 8.78 -6.38 4.63
N ALA A 67 9.44 -7.38 4.03
CA ALA A 67 9.54 -7.50 2.58
C ALA A 67 8.16 -7.71 1.93
N TRP A 68 7.28 -8.49 2.57
CA TRP A 68 5.88 -8.61 2.14
C TRP A 68 5.13 -7.29 2.29
N GLY A 69 5.33 -6.57 3.40
CA GLY A 69 4.74 -5.25 3.64
C GLY A 69 5.18 -4.21 2.59
N GLU A 70 6.47 -4.18 2.25
CA GLU A 70 7.02 -3.30 1.21
C GLU A 70 6.40 -3.60 -0.15
N LEU A 71 6.28 -4.87 -0.51
CA LEU A 71 5.68 -5.32 -1.77
C LEU A 71 4.19 -4.93 -1.85
N VAL A 72 3.44 -5.12 -0.75
CA VAL A 72 2.03 -4.69 -0.65
C VAL A 72 1.93 -3.16 -0.72
N GLY A 73 2.85 -2.43 -0.10
CA GLY A 73 2.96 -0.99 -0.19
C GLY A 73 3.13 -0.50 -1.63
N TYR A 74 4.08 -1.07 -2.39
CA TYR A 74 4.28 -0.74 -3.81
C TYR A 74 3.08 -1.12 -4.68
N ALA A 75 2.45 -2.27 -4.42
CA ALA A 75 1.21 -2.65 -5.08
C ALA A 75 0.10 -1.61 -4.82
N GLY A 76 0.02 -1.10 -3.59
CA GLY A 76 -0.87 0.00 -3.20
C GLY A 76 -0.62 1.28 -4.00
N VAL A 77 0.64 1.72 -4.11
CA VAL A 77 1.02 2.89 -4.94
C VAL A 77 0.61 2.68 -6.39
N GLY A 78 0.87 1.50 -6.96
CA GLY A 78 0.50 1.17 -8.33
C GLY A 78 -1.01 1.21 -8.58
N LEU A 79 -1.80 0.59 -7.69
CA LEU A 79 -3.26 0.59 -7.77
C LEU A 79 -3.83 2.00 -7.61
N GLY A 80 -3.30 2.80 -6.67
CA GLY A 80 -3.70 4.18 -6.47
C GLY A 80 -3.43 5.04 -7.70
N ALA A 81 -2.24 4.93 -8.30
CA ALA A 81 -1.86 5.65 -9.51
C ALA A 81 -2.77 5.27 -10.70
N LEU A 82 -3.10 3.99 -10.87
CA LEU A 82 -4.05 3.52 -11.89
C LEU A 82 -5.44 4.10 -11.68
N GLY A 83 -5.92 4.16 -10.43
CA GLY A 83 -7.19 4.80 -10.08
C GLY A 83 -7.23 6.28 -10.48
N ILE A 84 -6.16 7.04 -10.18
CA ILE A 84 -6.04 8.46 -10.56
C ILE A 84 -5.99 8.65 -12.08
N ALA A 85 -5.25 7.80 -12.80
CA ALA A 85 -5.17 7.83 -14.26
C ALA A 85 -6.55 7.55 -14.91
N LEU A 86 -7.31 6.61 -14.37
CA LEU A 86 -8.69 6.35 -14.81
C LEU A 86 -9.60 7.54 -14.51
N PHE A 87 -9.48 8.15 -13.33
CA PHE A 87 -10.28 9.30 -12.94
C PHE A 87 -10.03 10.51 -13.87
N THR A 88 -8.77 10.84 -14.13
CA THR A 88 -8.37 11.94 -15.01
C THR A 88 -8.77 11.70 -16.46
N SER A 89 -8.62 10.48 -16.98
CA SER A 89 -9.04 10.15 -18.35
C SER A 89 -10.57 10.22 -18.54
N LEU A 90 -11.36 9.76 -17.57
CA LEU A 90 -12.82 9.91 -17.54
C LEU A 90 -13.25 11.39 -17.48
N TRP A 91 -12.54 12.20 -16.70
CA TRP A 91 -12.79 13.64 -16.62
C TRP A 91 -12.52 14.34 -17.95
N ILE A 92 -11.40 14.02 -18.62
CA ILE A 92 -11.06 14.60 -19.92
C ILE A 92 -12.09 14.21 -21.00
N THR A 93 -12.51 12.94 -21.03
CA THR A 93 -13.48 12.44 -22.01
C THR A 93 -14.88 13.03 -21.80
N THR A 94 -15.33 13.18 -20.56
CA THR A 94 -16.61 13.85 -20.27
C THR A 94 -16.57 15.32 -20.66
N ARG A 95 -15.46 16.03 -20.40
CA ARG A 95 -15.28 17.44 -20.77
C ARG A 95 -15.27 17.66 -22.29
N ARG A 96 -14.65 16.78 -23.07
CA ARG A 96 -14.64 16.86 -24.54
C ARG A 96 -16.00 16.60 -25.17
N ARG A 97 -16.83 15.74 -24.56
CA ARG A 97 -18.16 15.41 -25.06
C ARG A 97 -19.21 16.50 -24.82
N ASN A 98 -18.95 17.39 -23.86
CA ASN A 98 -19.85 18.47 -23.46
C ASN A 98 -19.59 19.79 -24.22
N ARG A 99 -18.74 19.77 -25.24
CA ARG A 99 -18.35 20.89 -26.09
C ARG A 99 -18.72 20.55 -27.52
#